data_AF-A0A928CPH2-F1
#
_entry.id   AF-A0A928CPH2-F1
#
_cell.length_a   1.000
_cell.length_b   1.000
_cell.length_c   1.000
_cell.angle_alpha   90.00
_cell.angle_beta   90.00
_cell.angle_gamma   90.00
#
_symmetry.space_group_name_H-M   'P 1'
#
loop_
_entity.id
_entity.type
_entity.pdbx_description
1 polymer ?
#
loop_
_entity_poly.entity_id
_entity_poly.type
_entity_poly.pdbx_seq_one_letter_code
_entity_poly.pdbx_strand_id
1 'polypeptide(L)'
;MVRVFSEQFLDQDGKAELNPHTGGKMLDNPSDPNAEIGHKGGYQVQVTETCSDENKVQLVTAAIPQGASASDMDSLKEIQVQLAANDIAPEKLFADAG
;
A
#
# COMPACT_ATOMS: atom_id res chain seq x y z
N MET A 1 5.56 -15.84 13.78
CA MET A 1 4.69 -17.03 14.01
C MET A 1 3.34 -16.66 14.62
N VAL A 2 3.28 -15.83 15.67
CA VAL A 2 2.00 -15.39 16.28
C VAL A 2 1.05 -14.73 15.26
N ARG A 3 1.55 -13.78 14.45
CA ARG A 3 0.75 -13.06 13.44
C ARG A 3 0.12 -13.99 12.39
N VAL A 4 0.89 -14.95 11.87
CA VAL A 4 0.40 -15.93 10.88
C VAL A 4 -0.77 -16.73 11.45
N PHE A 5 -0.63 -17.24 12.68
CA PHE A 5 -1.70 -17.97 13.33
C PHE A 5 -2.95 -17.11 13.55
N SER A 6 -2.78 -15.88 14.05
CA SER A 6 -3.94 -15.00 14.33
C SER A 6 -4.66 -14.54 13.06
N GLU A 7 -3.97 -14.41 11.94
CA GLU A 7 -4.54 -13.90 10.69
C GLU A 7 -5.11 -15.03 9.81
N GLN A 8 -4.45 -16.19 9.78
CA GLN A 8 -4.70 -17.23 8.79
C GLN A 8 -5.34 -18.50 9.35
N PHE A 9 -5.47 -18.61 10.67
CA PHE A 9 -6.02 -19.79 11.32
C PHE A 9 -7.13 -19.43 12.32
N LEU A 10 -8.03 -20.38 12.52
CA LEU A 10 -9.06 -20.39 13.56
C LEU A 10 -8.69 -21.47 14.58
N ASP A 11 -8.93 -21.20 15.87
CA ASP A 11 -8.83 -22.22 16.91
C ASP A 11 -10.13 -23.03 16.96
N GLN A 12 -10.01 -24.35 16.81
CA GLN A 12 -11.09 -25.33 16.86
C GLN A 12 -10.70 -26.40 17.89
N ASP A 13 -11.14 -26.19 19.13
CA ASP A 13 -10.87 -27.08 20.27
C ASP A 13 -9.36 -27.38 20.46
N GLY A 14 -8.51 -26.35 20.40
CA GLY A 14 -7.06 -26.48 20.56
C GLY A 14 -6.33 -26.96 19.31
N LYS A 15 -7.01 -27.00 18.16
CA LYS A 15 -6.44 -27.28 16.84
C LYS A 15 -6.52 -26.04 15.96
N ALA A 16 -5.42 -25.73 15.29
CA ALA A 16 -5.40 -24.69 14.28
C ALA A 16 -6.00 -25.22 12.97
N GLU A 17 -7.11 -24.63 12.54
CA GLU A 17 -7.72 -24.87 11.23
C GLU A 17 -7.55 -23.65 10.34
N LEU A 18 -7.39 -23.84 9.02
CA LEU A 18 -7.20 -22.72 8.10
C LEU A 18 -8.46 -21.84 8.06
N ASN A 19 -8.30 -20.54 8.22
CA ASN A 19 -9.40 -19.60 8.08
C ASN A 19 -9.78 -19.49 6.59
N PRO A 20 -11.00 -19.85 6.17
CA PRO A 20 -11.42 -19.74 4.77
C PRO A 20 -11.62 -18.29 4.32
N HIS A 21 -11.72 -17.34 5.25
CA HIS A 21 -12.02 -15.93 5.02
C HIS A 21 -11.09 -15.05 5.86
N THR A 22 -9.83 -15.02 5.49
CA THR A 22 -8.78 -14.24 6.17
C THR A 22 -8.85 -12.73 5.93
N GLY A 23 -9.71 -12.28 5.00
CA GLY A 23 -9.77 -10.89 4.58
C GLY A 23 -8.64 -10.51 3.60
N GLY A 24 -8.59 -9.23 3.24
CA GLY A 24 -7.66 -8.71 2.22
C GLY A 24 -6.36 -8.14 2.77
N LYS A 25 -6.03 -8.35 4.06
CA LYS A 25 -4.82 -7.86 4.71
C LYS A 25 -4.22 -8.95 5.59
N MET A 26 -3.23 -9.65 5.07
CA MET A 26 -2.53 -10.73 5.80
C MET A 26 -1.03 -10.61 5.60
N LEU A 27 -0.25 -11.18 6.50
CA LEU A 27 1.18 -11.38 6.31
C LEU A 27 1.46 -12.30 5.11
N ASP A 28 2.27 -11.82 4.16
CA ASP A 28 2.73 -12.60 3.00
C ASP A 28 3.99 -13.40 3.34
N ASN A 29 4.99 -12.72 3.90
CA ASN A 29 6.29 -13.30 4.19
C ASN A 29 6.67 -13.14 5.68
N PRO A 30 6.81 -14.23 6.45
CA PRO A 30 7.24 -14.16 7.84
C PRO A 30 8.63 -13.53 8.06
N SER A 31 9.48 -13.52 7.03
CA SER A 31 10.81 -12.89 7.08
C SER A 31 10.75 -11.38 6.85
N ASP A 32 9.66 -10.89 6.26
CA ASP A 32 9.39 -9.47 6.07
C ASP A 32 7.99 -9.12 6.61
N PRO A 33 7.89 -8.70 7.88
CA PRO A 33 6.63 -8.40 8.52
C PRO A 33 5.81 -7.29 7.84
N ASN A 34 6.37 -6.49 6.93
CA ASN A 34 5.62 -5.43 6.26
C ASN A 34 5.10 -5.85 4.88
N ALA A 35 5.51 -7.03 4.38
CA ALA A 35 4.97 -7.61 3.16
C ALA A 35 3.58 -8.20 3.45
N GLU A 36 2.57 -7.65 2.77
CA GLU A 36 1.17 -8.02 2.98
C GLU A 36 0.55 -8.62 1.71
N ILE A 37 -0.40 -9.53 1.89
CA ILE A 37 -1.26 -10.05 0.83
C ILE A 37 -2.47 -9.13 0.71
N GLY A 38 -2.63 -8.50 -0.45
CA GLY A 38 -3.83 -7.78 -0.90
C GLY A 38 -4.40 -8.39 -2.18
N HIS A 39 -4.70 -7.57 -3.19
CA HIS A 39 -5.04 -8.09 -4.53
C HIS A 39 -3.84 -8.78 -5.20
N LYS A 40 -2.61 -8.38 -4.80
CA LYS A 40 -1.33 -9.04 -5.08
C LYS A 40 -0.54 -9.15 -3.76
N GLY A 41 0.48 -10.01 -3.70
CA GLY A 41 1.37 -10.14 -2.54
C GLY A 41 2.50 -9.11 -2.53
N GLY A 42 3.14 -8.94 -1.37
CA GLY A 42 4.30 -8.07 -1.16
C GLY A 42 3.95 -6.61 -0.89
N TYR A 43 4.38 -5.73 -1.79
CA TYR A 43 4.26 -4.28 -1.67
C TYR A 43 3.66 -3.66 -2.92
N GLN A 44 3.10 -2.49 -2.74
CA GLN A 44 2.77 -1.55 -3.81
C GLN A 44 3.47 -0.22 -3.57
N VAL A 45 3.52 0.63 -4.58
CA VAL A 45 4.09 1.98 -4.47
C VAL A 45 3.12 2.96 -5.11
N GLN A 46 2.77 4.00 -4.38
CA GLN A 46 2.14 5.17 -4.97
C GLN A 46 3.20 6.09 -5.53
N VAL A 47 3.04 6.48 -6.79
CA VAL A 47 3.99 7.34 -7.50
C VAL A 47 3.26 8.58 -7.99
N THR A 48 3.91 9.73 -7.84
CA THR A 48 3.51 10.95 -8.56
C THR A 48 4.63 11.44 -9.45
N GLU A 49 4.24 12.04 -10.56
CA GLU A 49 5.16 12.69 -11.49
C GLU A 49 4.66 14.06 -11.90
N THR A 50 5.57 14.89 -12.38
CA THR A 50 5.19 16.09 -13.13
C THR A 50 4.55 15.67 -14.45
N CYS A 51 3.57 16.44 -14.92
CA CYS A 51 2.94 16.21 -16.23
C CYS A 51 2.60 17.57 -16.85
N SER A 52 3.59 18.19 -17.51
CA SER A 52 3.44 19.47 -18.21
C SER A 52 4.22 19.48 -19.51
N ASP A 53 3.62 19.97 -20.59
CA ASP A 53 4.26 20.11 -21.90
C ASP A 53 5.42 21.13 -21.90
N GLU A 54 5.47 22.01 -20.89
CA GLU A 54 6.58 22.94 -20.71
C GLU A 54 7.87 22.25 -20.23
N ASN A 55 7.73 21.08 -19.63
CA ASN A 55 8.86 20.31 -19.12
C ASN A 55 9.54 19.53 -20.26
N LYS A 56 10.85 19.72 -20.44
CA LYS A 56 11.65 18.89 -21.35
C LYS A 56 11.69 17.41 -20.96
N VAL A 57 11.58 17.14 -19.66
CA VAL A 57 11.51 15.80 -19.05
C VAL A 57 10.55 15.85 -17.87
N GLN A 58 9.77 14.78 -17.67
CA GLN A 58 8.96 14.65 -16.45
C GLN A 58 9.78 14.02 -15.33
N LEU A 59 9.49 14.42 -14.09
CA LEU A 59 10.18 13.96 -12.89
C LEU A 59 9.21 13.25 -11.96
N VAL A 60 9.63 12.12 -11.41
CA VAL A 60 8.96 11.51 -10.27
C VAL A 60 9.16 12.41 -9.05
N THR A 61 8.06 12.88 -8.46
CA THR A 61 8.05 13.84 -7.34
C THR A 61 7.82 13.16 -6.00
N ALA A 62 7.19 11.99 -5.98
CA ALA A 62 7.04 11.16 -4.80
C ALA A 62 6.97 9.67 -5.17
N ALA A 63 7.43 8.84 -4.24
CA ALA A 63 7.26 7.40 -4.27
C ALA A 63 7.03 6.92 -2.83
N ILE A 64 5.83 6.42 -2.52
CA ILE A 64 5.46 5.94 -1.19
C ILE A 64 5.26 4.44 -1.25
N PRO A 65 6.19 3.62 -0.73
CA PRO A 65 6.00 2.19 -0.61
C PRO A 65 5.01 1.85 0.50
N GLN A 66 4.12 0.92 0.22
CA GLN A 66 3.06 0.47 1.13
C GLN A 66 2.87 -1.05 0.99
N GLY A 67 2.31 -1.68 2.03
CA GLY A 67 1.90 -3.08 1.90
C GLY A 67 0.89 -3.25 0.76
N ALA A 68 0.92 -4.39 0.06
CA ALA A 68 0.08 -4.59 -1.15
C ALA A 68 -1.44 -4.62 -0.87
N SER A 69 -1.84 -4.61 0.41
CA SER A 69 -3.23 -4.48 0.84
C SER A 69 -3.67 -3.03 1.15
N ALA A 70 -2.81 -2.03 0.99
CA ALA A 70 -3.18 -0.64 1.23
C ALA A 70 -4.21 -0.14 0.18
N SER A 71 -5.09 0.76 0.60
CA SER A 71 -6.12 1.34 -0.28
C SER A 71 -5.56 2.54 -1.03
N ASP A 72 -5.78 2.60 -2.35
CA ASP A 72 -5.37 3.75 -3.17
C ASP A 72 -6.07 5.05 -2.71
N MET A 73 -7.33 4.97 -2.28
CA MET A 73 -8.09 6.13 -1.77
C MET A 73 -7.44 6.76 -0.53
N ASP A 74 -6.96 5.94 0.40
CA ASP A 74 -6.29 6.44 1.61
C ASP A 74 -4.90 6.97 1.28
N SER A 75 -4.24 6.37 0.31
CA SER A 75 -2.87 6.69 -0.08
C SER A 75 -2.73 8.04 -0.79
N LEU A 76 -3.78 8.50 -1.48
CA LEU A 76 -3.79 9.83 -2.09
C LEU A 76 -3.57 10.95 -1.05
N LYS A 77 -4.09 10.79 0.18
CA LYS A 77 -3.89 11.77 1.25
C LYS A 77 -2.43 11.81 1.69
N GLU A 78 -1.77 10.66 1.78
CA GLU A 78 -0.36 10.57 2.14
C GLU A 78 0.54 11.29 1.11
N ILE A 79 0.23 11.10 -0.18
CA ILE A 79 0.91 11.81 -1.27
C ILE A 79 0.74 13.32 -1.13
N GLN A 80 -0.48 13.83 -0.90
CA GLN A 80 -0.71 15.26 -0.73
C GLN A 80 0.08 15.85 0.45
N VAL A 81 0.11 15.14 1.58
CA VAL A 81 0.91 15.54 2.75
C VAL A 81 2.40 15.58 2.40
N GLN A 82 2.92 14.57 1.70
CA GLN A 82 4.32 14.54 1.29
C GLN A 82 4.67 15.68 0.32
N LEU A 83 3.84 15.93 -0.70
CA LEU A 83 4.08 17.00 -1.66
C LEU A 83 4.05 18.38 -0.99
N ALA A 84 3.13 18.60 -0.05
CA ALA A 84 3.06 19.84 0.73
C ALA A 84 4.28 19.99 1.67
N ALA A 85 4.69 18.91 2.35
CA ALA A 85 5.85 18.94 3.24
C ALA A 85 7.17 19.23 2.51
N ASN A 86 7.26 18.92 1.21
CA ASN A 86 8.41 19.20 0.37
C ASN A 86 8.29 20.50 -0.43
N ASP A 87 7.23 21.29 -0.24
CA ASP A 87 6.97 22.54 -0.97
C ASP A 87 6.94 22.36 -2.50
N ILE A 88 6.43 21.22 -2.96
CA ILE A 88 6.32 20.84 -4.38
C ILE A 88 4.88 20.47 -4.76
N ALA A 89 3.90 20.89 -3.95
CA ALA A 89 2.49 20.66 -4.25
C ALA A 89 2.11 21.35 -5.58
N PRO A 90 1.57 20.62 -6.56
CA PRO A 90 1.18 21.22 -7.84
C PRO A 90 -0.12 22.01 -7.70
N GLU A 91 -0.39 22.91 -8.66
CA GLU A 91 -1.70 23.57 -8.77
C GLU A 91 -2.83 22.56 -8.99
N LYS A 92 -2.56 21.53 -9.79
CA LYS A 92 -3.50 20.45 -10.12
C LYS A 92 -2.81 19.10 -9.99
N LEU A 93 -3.47 18.18 -9.30
CA LEU A 93 -3.04 16.80 -9.16
C LEU A 93 -4.11 15.90 -9.79
N PHE A 94 -3.73 15.17 -10.85
CA PHE A 94 -4.57 14.13 -11.43
C PHE A 94 -4.29 12.82 -10.69
N ALA A 95 -5.34 12.14 -10.25
CA ALA A 95 -5.23 10.88 -9.52
C ALA A 95 -6.21 9.86 -10.08
N ASP A 96 -5.74 8.64 -10.28
CA ASP A 96 -6.58 7.47 -10.53
C ASP A 96 -6.99 6.87 -9.18
N ALA A 97 -7.89 7.57 -8.49
CA ALA A 97 -8.43 7.17 -7.20
C ALA A 97 -9.97 7.11 -7.32
N GLY A 98 -10.55 5.93 -7.08
CA GLY A 98 -11.98 5.64 -7.18
C GLY A 98 -12.54 5.03 -5.91
#